data_AF-A0A3N5SS13-F1
#
_entry.id   AF-A0A3N5SS13-F1
#
_cell.length_a   1.000
_cell.length_b   1.000
_cell.length_c   1.000
_cell.angle_alpha   90.00
_cell.angle_beta   90.00
_cell.angle_gamma   90.00
#
_symmetry.space_group_name_H-M   'P 1'
#
loop_
_entity.id
_entity.type
_entity.pdbx_description
1 polymer ?
#
loop_
_entity_poly.entity_id
_entity_poly.type
_entity_poly.pdbx_seq_one_letter_code
_entity_poly.pdbx_strand_id
1 'polypeptide(L)'
;MDKEIEPQPRRKLTYRVVLLIAVTATCILANLFAIAARHGYFRLWKSLPQLPSSAVYILDADENNIWVQTVDGNLYTFQLYCGSQDCNQWSQIDDLVGVTPFQCAPIQRESICKSLESGFLQSNPRTGEVKECVAINGCFPKATETRFALMVDGTVKYWHHQNGLLVPYFDLALSTLVLPYVVAIIVSVLYSKGRRNMG
;
A
#
# COMPACT_ATOMS: atom_id res chain seq x y z
N MET A 1 4.66 -24.28 61.98
CA MET A 1 3.78 -24.91 60.97
C MET A 1 3.31 -23.79 60.07
N ASP A 2 4.13 -23.45 59.08
CA ASP A 2 3.79 -22.41 58.12
C ASP A 2 2.82 -23.01 57.11
N LYS A 3 1.62 -22.45 57.06
CA LYS A 3 0.62 -22.84 56.07
C LYS A 3 1.11 -22.41 54.70
N GLU A 4 1.44 -23.39 53.87
CA GLU A 4 1.49 -23.22 52.42
C GLU A 4 0.16 -22.59 51.96
N ILE A 5 0.20 -21.30 51.65
CA ILE A 5 -0.93 -20.61 51.04
C ILE A 5 -0.98 -21.07 49.59
N GLU A 6 -1.77 -22.11 49.33
CA GLU A 6 -1.98 -22.65 48.01
C GLU A 6 -2.56 -21.54 47.09
N PRO A 7 -1.89 -21.17 45.99
CA PRO A 7 -2.29 -20.01 45.21
C PRO A 7 -3.63 -20.24 44.50
N GLN A 8 -4.60 -19.37 44.80
CA GLN A 8 -6.01 -19.47 44.39
C GLN A 8 -6.24 -19.72 42.88
N PRO A 9 -7.08 -20.70 42.51
CA PRO A 9 -7.37 -21.09 41.11
C PRO A 9 -7.99 -19.98 40.26
N ARG A 10 -8.68 -19.01 40.88
CA ARG A 10 -9.33 -17.89 40.17
C ARG A 10 -8.34 -17.00 39.41
N ARG A 11 -7.15 -16.75 39.96
CA ARG A 11 -6.12 -15.90 39.31
C ARG A 11 -5.52 -16.55 38.06
N LYS A 12 -5.41 -17.89 38.04
CA LYS A 12 -4.93 -18.64 36.86
C LYS A 12 -5.95 -18.57 35.71
N LEU A 13 -7.24 -18.59 36.03
CA LEU A 13 -8.30 -18.46 35.04
C LEU A 13 -8.30 -17.07 34.40
N THR A 14 -8.21 -15.99 35.20
CA THR A 14 -8.17 -14.62 34.68
C THR A 14 -7.00 -14.39 33.73
N TYR A 15 -5.80 -14.86 34.08
CA TYR A 15 -4.63 -14.75 33.20
C TYR A 15 -4.83 -15.49 31.87
N ARG A 16 -5.36 -16.73 31.90
CA ARG A 16 -5.62 -17.50 30.68
C ARG A 16 -6.64 -16.81 29.76
N VAL A 17 -7.69 -16.24 30.35
CA VAL A 17 -8.71 -15.49 29.59
C VAL A 17 -8.11 -14.23 28.97
N VAL A 18 -7.34 -13.44 29.73
CA VAL A 18 -6.67 -12.23 29.21
C VAL A 18 -5.69 -12.57 28.10
N LEU A 19 -4.87 -13.61 28.28
CA LEU A 19 -3.93 -14.09 27.27
C LEU A 19 -4.65 -14.51 25.98
N LEU A 20 -5.73 -15.28 26.10
CA LEU A 20 -6.51 -15.72 24.95
C LEU A 20 -7.13 -14.54 24.20
N ILE A 21 -7.71 -13.58 24.91
CA ILE A 21 -8.29 -12.37 24.31
C ILE A 21 -7.20 -11.56 23.59
N ALA A 22 -6.05 -11.33 24.24
CA ALA A 22 -4.95 -10.56 23.66
C ALA A 22 -4.44 -11.21 22.37
N VAL A 23 -4.18 -12.52 22.40
CA VAL A 23 -3.72 -13.28 21.22
C VAL A 23 -4.76 -13.22 20.09
N THR A 24 -6.04 -13.44 20.41
CA THR A 24 -7.12 -13.43 19.40
C THR A 24 -7.29 -12.05 18.78
N ALA A 25 -7.30 -10.99 19.59
CA ALA A 25 -7.40 -9.61 19.13
C ALA A 25 -6.21 -9.23 18.23
N THR A 26 -4.99 -9.63 18.60
CA THR A 26 -3.81 -9.40 17.76
C THR A 26 -3.92 -10.14 16.42
N CYS A 27 -4.38 -11.40 16.40
CA CYS A 27 -4.60 -12.13 15.15
C CYS A 27 -5.58 -11.38 14.24
N ILE A 28 -6.73 -10.95 14.79
CA ILE A 28 -7.76 -10.23 14.02
C ILE A 28 -7.19 -8.93 13.46
N LEU A 29 -6.54 -8.10 14.29
CA LEU A 29 -5.97 -6.82 13.87
C LEU A 29 -4.88 -7.00 12.81
N ALA A 30 -4.01 -8.00 12.97
CA ALA A 30 -2.93 -8.26 12.04
C ALA A 30 -3.46 -8.77 10.68
N ASN A 31 -4.52 -9.58 10.68
CA ASN A 31 -5.21 -9.97 9.44
C ASN A 31 -5.89 -8.76 8.76
N LEU A 32 -6.57 -7.90 9.52
CA LEU A 32 -7.17 -6.68 8.97
C LEU A 32 -6.09 -5.76 8.36
N PHE A 33 -4.94 -5.61 9.03
CA PHE A 33 -3.82 -4.85 8.50
C PHE A 33 -3.24 -5.48 7.22
N ALA A 34 -3.08 -6.81 7.18
CA ALA A 34 -2.60 -7.52 5.99
C ALA A 34 -3.57 -7.37 4.81
N ILE A 35 -4.88 -7.47 5.05
CA ILE A 35 -5.92 -7.23 4.03
C ILE A 35 -5.85 -5.78 3.52
N ALA A 36 -5.77 -4.81 4.43
CA ALA A 36 -5.64 -3.41 4.06
C ALA A 36 -4.35 -3.17 3.24
N ALA A 37 -3.21 -3.72 3.66
CA ALA A 37 -1.95 -3.62 2.95
C ALA A 37 -2.02 -4.24 1.54
N ARG A 38 -2.69 -5.39 1.39
CA ARG A 38 -2.91 -6.07 0.10
C ARG A 38 -3.79 -5.28 -0.86
N HIS A 39 -4.70 -4.46 -0.36
CA HIS A 39 -5.46 -3.54 -1.21
C HIS A 39 -4.77 -2.17 -1.34
N GLY A 40 -3.49 -2.08 -0.93
CA GLY A 40 -2.68 -0.87 -1.03
C GLY A 40 -3.15 0.30 -0.17
N TYR A 41 -3.88 0.05 0.93
CA TYR A 41 -4.41 1.09 1.82
C TYR A 41 -3.31 1.98 2.43
N PHE A 42 -2.09 1.45 2.54
CA PHE A 42 -0.92 2.16 3.08
C PHE A 42 0.03 2.70 2.00
N ARG A 43 -0.34 2.58 0.72
CA ARG A 43 0.48 3.12 -0.37
C ARG A 43 0.14 4.59 -0.55
N LEU A 44 1.19 5.42 -0.57
CA LEU A 44 1.07 6.85 -0.76
C LEU A 44 1.27 7.21 -2.24
N TRP A 45 0.49 8.18 -2.70
CA TRP A 45 0.72 8.83 -3.99
C TRP A 45 2.07 9.54 -3.99
N LYS A 46 2.82 9.38 -5.07
CA LYS A 46 4.09 10.05 -5.31
C LYS A 46 3.93 11.02 -6.46
N SER A 47 4.44 12.23 -6.31
CA SER A 47 4.53 13.17 -7.43
C SER A 47 5.70 12.80 -8.33
N LEU A 48 5.45 12.81 -9.64
CA LEU A 48 6.53 12.80 -10.62
C LEU A 48 7.23 14.17 -10.61
N PRO A 49 8.50 14.23 -11.07
CA PRO A 49 9.18 15.50 -11.32
C PRO A 49 8.33 16.42 -12.18
N GLN A 50 8.51 17.73 -12.02
CA GLN A 50 7.76 18.70 -12.81
C GLN A 50 8.18 18.61 -14.28
N LEU A 51 7.20 18.63 -15.19
CA LEU A 51 7.46 18.71 -16.62
C LEU A 51 7.99 20.10 -16.99
N PRO A 52 8.73 20.24 -18.11
CA PRO A 52 9.10 21.55 -18.66
C PRO A 52 7.88 22.45 -18.94
N SER A 53 6.74 21.82 -19.25
CA SER A 53 5.46 22.46 -19.54
C SER A 53 4.34 21.61 -18.94
N SER A 54 3.30 22.25 -18.39
CA SER A 54 2.21 21.56 -17.67
C SER A 54 1.54 20.48 -18.54
N ALA A 55 1.34 19.30 -17.97
CA ALA A 55 0.62 18.22 -18.66
C ALA A 55 -0.88 18.54 -18.77
N VAL A 56 -1.47 18.20 -19.91
CA VAL A 56 -2.88 18.45 -20.23
C VAL A 56 -3.66 17.16 -20.34
N TYR A 57 -3.04 16.09 -20.86
CA TYR A 57 -3.65 14.78 -21.05
C TYR A 57 -2.67 13.65 -20.77
N ILE A 58 -3.18 12.56 -20.20
CA ILE A 58 -2.48 11.28 -20.20
C ILE A 58 -2.88 10.53 -21.48
N LEU A 59 -1.91 10.31 -22.35
CA LEU A 59 -2.12 9.68 -23.65
C LEU A 59 -2.23 8.17 -23.50
N ASP A 60 -1.27 7.58 -22.80
CA ASP A 60 -1.20 6.16 -22.50
C ASP A 60 -0.27 5.94 -21.30
N ALA A 61 -0.21 4.72 -20.77
CA ALA A 61 0.72 4.34 -19.71
C ALA A 61 0.84 2.81 -19.58
N ASP A 62 1.97 2.31 -19.12
CA ASP A 62 2.16 0.91 -18.72
C ASP A 62 2.70 0.80 -17.28
N GLU A 63 3.11 -0.40 -16.87
CA GLU A 63 3.62 -0.61 -15.50
C GLU A 63 4.90 0.18 -15.18
N ASN A 64 5.67 0.55 -16.20
CA ASN A 64 6.98 1.19 -16.06
C ASN A 64 7.02 2.59 -16.66
N ASN A 65 6.07 2.97 -17.51
CA ASN A 65 6.11 4.20 -18.29
C ASN A 65 4.77 4.93 -18.27
N ILE A 66 4.81 6.24 -18.45
CA ILE A 66 3.64 7.07 -18.72
C ILE A 66 3.94 8.02 -19.87
N TRP A 67 2.96 8.26 -20.72
CA TRP A 67 3.03 9.21 -21.83
C TRP A 67 2.00 10.31 -21.64
N VAL A 68 2.43 11.56 -21.75
CA VAL A 68 1.59 12.74 -21.55
C VAL A 68 1.79 13.75 -22.67
N GLN A 69 0.75 14.53 -22.92
CA GLN A 69 0.80 15.71 -23.77
C GLN A 69 0.82 16.97 -22.91
N THR A 70 1.66 17.95 -23.24
CA THR A 70 1.73 19.24 -22.54
C THR A 70 0.91 20.34 -23.24
N VAL A 71 0.75 21.49 -22.59
CA VAL A 71 0.00 22.65 -23.12
C VAL A 71 0.55 23.15 -24.45
N ASP A 72 1.85 23.00 -24.68
CA ASP A 72 2.51 23.41 -25.92
C ASP A 72 2.37 22.36 -27.05
N GLY A 73 1.62 21.29 -26.81
CA GLY A 73 1.40 20.20 -27.77
C GLY A 73 2.50 19.14 -27.82
N ASN A 74 3.60 19.34 -27.09
CA ASN A 74 4.72 18.40 -27.02
C ASN A 74 4.34 17.12 -26.27
N LEU A 75 4.96 16.00 -26.65
CA LEU A 75 4.76 14.69 -26.06
C LEU A 75 5.95 14.31 -25.18
N TYR A 76 5.67 13.80 -23.99
CA TYR A 76 6.70 13.38 -23.05
C TYR A 76 6.42 11.99 -22.51
N THR A 77 7.48 11.26 -22.23
CA THR A 77 7.45 9.99 -21.50
C THR A 77 8.24 10.08 -20.20
N PHE A 78 7.80 9.33 -19.19
CA PHE A 78 8.53 9.16 -17.95
C PHE A 78 8.60 7.68 -17.58
N GLN A 79 9.79 7.21 -17.26
CA GLN A 79 10.03 5.85 -16.82
C GLN A 79 10.09 5.78 -15.29
N LEU A 80 9.15 5.07 -14.66
CA LEU A 80 9.07 4.88 -13.21
C LEU A 80 10.18 3.99 -12.66
N TYR A 81 10.54 2.94 -13.41
CA TYR A 81 11.45 1.89 -12.98
C TYR A 81 12.42 1.50 -14.07
N CYS A 82 13.69 1.50 -13.70
CA CYS A 82 14.80 1.47 -14.61
C CYS A 82 16.01 1.02 -13.81
N GLY A 83 16.82 0.16 -14.42
CA GLY A 83 17.92 -0.49 -13.73
C GLY A 83 19.04 0.48 -13.38
N SER A 84 20.06 0.54 -14.23
CA SER A 84 21.30 1.29 -13.98
C SER A 84 21.40 2.63 -14.71
N GLN A 85 20.32 3.13 -15.29
CA GLN A 85 20.30 4.37 -16.07
C GLN A 85 19.47 5.46 -15.38
N ASP A 86 19.85 6.73 -15.59
CA ASP A 86 19.12 7.90 -15.13
C ASP A 86 17.81 8.04 -15.90
N CYS A 87 16.72 7.65 -15.26
CA CYS A 87 15.43 7.42 -15.91
C CYS A 87 14.26 8.08 -15.18
N ASN A 88 14.53 8.70 -14.04
CA ASN A 88 13.57 9.51 -13.29
C ASN A 88 13.46 10.92 -13.89
N GLN A 89 13.45 11.04 -15.22
CA GLN A 89 13.40 12.29 -15.94
C GLN A 89 12.43 12.19 -17.12
N TRP A 90 11.74 13.29 -17.39
CA TRP A 90 10.87 13.39 -18.56
C TRP A 90 11.72 13.45 -19.82
N SER A 91 11.42 12.56 -20.76
CA SER A 91 12.03 12.55 -22.08
C SER A 91 11.00 12.96 -23.11
N GLN A 92 11.33 13.94 -23.94
CA GLN A 92 10.46 14.32 -25.05
C GLN A 92 10.49 13.24 -26.12
N ILE A 93 9.35 12.96 -26.73
CA ILE A 93 9.23 12.03 -27.86
C ILE A 93 8.56 12.75 -29.04
N ASP A 94 8.89 12.33 -30.26
CA ASP A 94 8.40 12.97 -31.48
C ASP A 94 6.99 12.50 -31.85
N ASP A 95 6.67 11.22 -31.59
CA ASP A 95 5.40 10.59 -31.93
C ASP A 95 5.11 9.40 -31.00
N LEU A 96 3.83 9.03 -30.90
CA LEU A 96 3.35 7.78 -30.30
C LEU A 96 3.49 6.59 -31.27
N VAL A 97 3.71 6.83 -32.56
CA VAL A 97 3.92 5.77 -33.55
C VAL A 97 5.18 4.97 -33.21
N GLY A 98 4.98 3.75 -32.72
CA GLY A 98 6.05 2.86 -32.23
C GLY A 98 6.06 2.67 -30.71
N VAL A 99 5.28 3.45 -29.97
CA VAL A 99 5.00 3.17 -28.56
C VAL A 99 4.02 2.01 -28.50
N THR A 100 4.50 0.85 -28.09
CA THR A 100 3.68 -0.32 -27.77
C THR A 100 3.76 -0.55 -26.26
N PRO A 101 2.85 0.04 -25.47
CA PRO A 101 2.90 -0.10 -24.02
C PRO A 101 2.74 -1.58 -23.65
N PHE A 102 3.52 -2.02 -22.68
CA PHE A 102 3.43 -3.41 -22.21
C PHE A 102 2.22 -3.57 -21.29
N GLN A 103 1.07 -3.89 -21.87
CA GLN A 103 -0.20 -4.04 -21.16
C GLN A 103 -0.85 -5.38 -21.46
N CYS A 104 -1.38 -6.04 -20.43
CA CYS A 104 -2.21 -7.24 -20.60
C CYS A 104 -3.70 -6.91 -20.77
N ALA A 105 -4.11 -5.71 -20.39
CA ALA A 105 -5.45 -5.20 -20.54
C ALA A 105 -5.37 -3.71 -20.93
N PRO A 106 -6.33 -3.20 -21.71
CA PRO A 106 -6.36 -1.78 -22.06
C PRO A 106 -6.35 -0.88 -20.82
N ILE A 107 -5.72 0.29 -20.95
CA ILE A 107 -5.75 1.35 -19.94
C ILE A 107 -7.18 1.68 -19.51
N GLN A 108 -7.43 1.69 -18.21
CA GLN A 108 -8.74 2.01 -17.65
C GLN A 108 -8.75 3.48 -17.25
N ARG A 109 -9.54 4.29 -17.95
CA ARG A 109 -9.76 5.70 -17.61
C ARG A 109 -10.85 5.78 -16.55
N GLU A 110 -10.45 5.79 -15.29
CA GLU A 110 -11.37 5.70 -14.15
C GLU A 110 -11.85 7.09 -13.68
N SER A 111 -13.15 7.23 -13.45
CA SER A 111 -13.70 8.38 -12.71
C SER A 111 -13.49 8.25 -11.19
N ILE A 112 -13.13 7.06 -10.70
CA ILE A 112 -13.03 6.75 -9.27
C ILE A 112 -12.06 7.69 -8.57
N CYS A 113 -10.89 8.00 -9.15
CA CYS A 113 -9.95 8.95 -8.54
C CYS A 113 -10.49 10.39 -8.46
N LYS A 114 -11.51 10.74 -9.28
CA LYS A 114 -12.21 12.03 -9.22
C LYS A 114 -13.28 12.06 -8.13
N SER A 115 -13.89 10.92 -7.79
CA SER A 115 -15.08 10.86 -6.93
C SER A 115 -14.80 10.54 -5.46
N LEU A 116 -13.55 10.53 -5.03
CA LEU A 116 -13.15 10.07 -3.69
C LEU A 116 -12.97 11.22 -2.67
N GLU A 117 -13.89 12.19 -2.68
CA GLU A 117 -14.01 13.15 -1.56
C GLU A 117 -14.63 12.52 -0.30
N SER A 118 -15.28 11.36 -0.40
CA SER A 118 -16.11 10.79 0.68
C SER A 118 -15.62 9.47 1.29
N GLY A 119 -14.50 8.92 0.83
CA GLY A 119 -13.95 7.67 1.35
C GLY A 119 -12.98 7.89 2.50
N PHE A 120 -13.09 7.11 3.58
CA PHE A 120 -12.14 7.06 4.71
C PHE A 120 -10.68 6.70 4.31
N LEU A 121 -10.40 6.49 3.02
CA LEU A 121 -9.24 5.76 2.51
C LEU A 121 -8.65 6.49 1.28
N GLN A 122 -7.33 6.67 1.30
CA GLN A 122 -6.54 7.56 0.42
C GLN A 122 -6.32 7.01 -0.99
N SER A 123 -7.39 6.78 -1.74
CA SER A 123 -7.32 6.56 -3.18
C SER A 123 -7.31 7.87 -3.99
N ASN A 124 -7.42 9.04 -3.32
CA ASN A 124 -7.24 10.36 -3.92
C ASN A 124 -5.80 10.86 -3.69
N PRO A 125 -5.09 11.39 -4.71
CA PRO A 125 -3.87 12.16 -4.50
C PRO A 125 -4.17 13.38 -3.61
N ARG A 126 -3.88 13.26 -2.30
CA ARG A 126 -4.21 14.17 -1.17
C ARG A 126 -4.12 15.69 -1.37
N THR A 127 -3.53 16.19 -2.44
CA THR A 127 -3.37 17.62 -2.71
C THR A 127 -3.80 17.96 -4.14
N GLY A 128 -4.85 18.77 -4.26
CA GLY A 128 -5.33 19.33 -5.53
C GLY A 128 -6.53 18.60 -6.13
N GLU A 129 -7.12 19.23 -7.15
CA GLU A 129 -8.22 18.66 -7.93
C GLU A 129 -7.66 17.73 -9.03
N VAL A 130 -8.23 16.53 -9.13
CA VAL A 130 -7.83 15.55 -10.14
C VAL A 130 -8.55 15.83 -11.46
N LYS A 131 -7.78 16.21 -12.48
CA LYS A 131 -8.29 16.44 -13.84
C LYS A 131 -8.57 15.13 -14.57
N GLU A 132 -7.66 14.16 -14.46
CA GLU A 132 -7.73 12.88 -15.15
C GLU A 132 -7.13 11.76 -14.29
N CYS A 133 -7.66 10.55 -14.41
CA CYS A 133 -7.07 9.38 -13.78
C CYS A 133 -7.07 8.19 -14.72
N VAL A 134 -5.97 7.44 -14.68
CA VAL A 134 -5.82 6.19 -15.42
C VAL A 134 -5.31 5.10 -14.50
N ALA A 135 -5.83 3.89 -14.68
CA ALA A 135 -5.41 2.70 -13.97
C ALA A 135 -4.93 1.64 -14.97
N ILE A 136 -3.86 0.96 -14.59
CA ILE A 136 -3.17 -0.03 -15.40
C ILE A 136 -3.01 -1.27 -14.56
N ASN A 137 -3.40 -2.40 -15.13
CA ASN A 137 -3.18 -3.71 -14.54
C ASN A 137 -2.04 -4.39 -15.32
N GLY A 138 -0.90 -4.53 -14.65
CA GLY A 138 0.25 -5.24 -15.19
C GLY A 138 -0.02 -6.72 -15.37
N CYS A 139 0.82 -7.34 -16.18
CA CYS A 139 0.68 -8.73 -16.57
C CYS A 139 0.92 -9.73 -15.43
N PHE A 140 0.21 -10.86 -15.46
CA PHE A 140 0.51 -12.02 -14.61
C PHE A 140 1.94 -12.53 -14.91
N PRO A 141 2.73 -13.00 -13.91
CA PRO A 141 2.40 -13.30 -12.51
C PRO A 141 2.58 -12.15 -11.51
N LYS A 142 3.07 -10.99 -11.96
CA LYS A 142 3.40 -9.87 -11.07
C LYS A 142 2.22 -8.97 -10.73
N ALA A 143 1.07 -9.13 -11.43
CA ALA A 143 -0.22 -8.49 -11.17
C ALA A 143 -0.06 -7.14 -10.47
N THR A 144 0.61 -6.20 -11.13
CA THR A 144 0.83 -4.87 -10.59
C THR A 144 -0.39 -4.02 -10.89
N GLU A 145 -0.76 -3.16 -9.96
CA GLU A 145 -1.74 -2.12 -10.21
C GLU A 145 -1.00 -0.79 -10.11
N THR A 146 -0.94 -0.06 -11.22
CA THR A 146 -0.39 1.29 -11.25
C THR A 146 -1.50 2.24 -11.63
N ARG A 147 -1.68 3.29 -10.82
CA ARG A 147 -2.62 4.37 -11.08
C ARG A 147 -1.85 5.64 -11.29
N PHE A 148 -2.26 6.44 -12.27
CA PHE A 148 -1.75 7.78 -12.50
C PHE A 148 -2.88 8.78 -12.41
N ALA A 149 -2.60 9.92 -11.80
CA ALA A 149 -3.51 11.04 -11.69
C ALA A 149 -2.84 12.28 -12.27
N LEU A 150 -3.53 12.90 -13.24
CA LEU A 150 -3.20 14.23 -13.71
C LEU A 150 -3.99 15.24 -12.89
N MET A 151 -3.28 16.15 -12.25
CA MET A 151 -3.86 17.21 -11.44
C MET A 151 -4.21 18.42 -12.32
N VAL A 152 -5.12 19.28 -11.88
CA VAL A 152 -5.51 20.51 -12.60
C VAL A 152 -4.35 21.49 -12.80
N ASP A 153 -3.35 21.49 -11.91
CA ASP A 153 -2.13 22.29 -12.04
C ASP A 153 -1.13 21.73 -13.09
N GLY A 154 -1.45 20.60 -13.71
CA GLY A 154 -0.61 19.93 -14.71
C GLY A 154 0.48 19.03 -14.10
N THR A 155 0.49 18.82 -12.79
CA THR A 155 1.36 17.84 -12.14
C THR A 155 0.82 16.43 -12.34
N VAL A 156 1.72 15.45 -12.47
CA VAL A 156 1.37 14.03 -12.58
C VAL A 156 1.79 13.33 -11.31
N LYS A 157 0.87 12.55 -10.74
CA LYS A 157 1.12 11.70 -9.58
C LYS A 157 0.88 10.26 -9.96
N TYR A 158 1.58 9.37 -9.29
CA TYR A 158 1.38 7.95 -9.46
C TYR A 158 1.28 7.23 -8.13
N TRP A 159 0.59 6.11 -8.17
CA TRP A 159 0.44 5.16 -7.09
C TRP A 159 0.72 3.79 -7.68
N HIS A 160 1.62 3.04 -7.07
CA HIS A 160 2.01 1.72 -7.54
C HIS A 160 1.85 0.70 -6.43
N HIS A 161 1.17 -0.39 -6.74
CA HIS A 161 0.93 -1.49 -5.84
C HIS A 161 1.22 -2.82 -6.54
N GLN A 162 2.05 -3.65 -5.91
CA GLN A 162 2.36 -4.98 -6.42
C GLN A 162 1.46 -5.99 -5.73
N ASN A 163 0.52 -6.61 -6.48
CA ASN A 163 -0.31 -7.70 -5.96
C ASN A 163 0.40 -9.07 -6.11
N GLY A 164 1.72 -9.11 -6.00
CA GLY A 164 2.49 -10.35 -6.15
C GLY A 164 2.01 -11.41 -5.14
N LEU A 165 1.84 -12.65 -5.58
CA LEU A 165 1.29 -13.74 -4.76
C LEU A 165 2.06 -14.00 -3.46
N LEU A 166 3.36 -13.69 -3.40
CA LEU A 166 4.22 -14.04 -2.26
C LEU A 166 4.08 -13.09 -1.06
N VAL A 167 3.85 -11.80 -1.29
CA VAL A 167 3.68 -10.79 -0.23
C VAL A 167 2.53 -11.14 0.73
N PRO A 168 1.32 -11.51 0.27
CA PRO A 168 0.24 -11.85 1.18
C PRO A 168 0.49 -13.14 1.98
N TYR A 169 1.27 -14.12 1.50
CA TYR A 169 1.60 -15.30 2.30
C TYR A 169 2.60 -14.98 3.42
N PHE A 170 3.59 -14.13 3.16
CA PHE A 170 4.52 -13.67 4.20
C PHE A 170 3.81 -12.82 5.25
N ASP A 171 2.97 -11.87 4.84
CA ASP A 171 2.20 -11.03 5.77
C ASP A 171 1.20 -11.86 6.59
N LEU A 172 0.57 -12.85 5.98
CA LEU A 172 -0.31 -13.79 6.67
C LEU A 172 0.47 -14.66 7.66
N ALA A 173 1.63 -15.20 7.29
CA ALA A 173 2.45 -16.00 8.19
C ALA A 173 2.96 -15.18 9.39
N LEU A 174 3.38 -13.94 9.16
CA LEU A 174 3.86 -13.06 10.24
C LEU A 174 2.73 -12.66 11.21
N SER A 175 1.55 -12.37 10.67
CA SER A 175 0.35 -12.00 11.43
C SER A 175 -0.27 -13.18 12.20
N THR A 176 -0.20 -14.39 11.67
CA THR A 176 -0.84 -15.58 12.26
C THR A 176 0.11 -16.44 13.10
N LEU A 177 1.41 -16.44 12.83
CA LEU A 177 2.37 -17.32 13.50
C LEU A 177 3.37 -16.57 14.39
N VAL A 178 3.78 -15.35 14.06
CA VAL A 178 4.86 -14.67 14.81
C VAL A 178 4.29 -13.71 15.87
N LEU A 179 3.40 -12.81 15.45
CA LEU A 179 2.80 -11.80 16.32
C LEU A 179 2.06 -12.39 17.54
N PRO A 180 1.25 -13.45 17.41
CA PRO A 180 0.59 -14.10 18.54
C PRO A 180 1.56 -14.63 19.60
N TYR A 181 2.68 -15.22 19.18
CA TYR A 181 3.70 -15.74 20.08
C TYR A 181 4.42 -14.62 20.83
N VAL A 182 4.78 -13.53 20.13
CA VAL A 182 5.40 -12.36 20.76
C VAL A 182 4.47 -11.74 21.82
N VAL A 183 3.18 -11.55 21.48
CA VAL A 183 2.19 -11.04 22.43
C VAL A 183 2.02 -11.98 23.62
N ALA A 184 1.98 -13.28 23.38
CA ALA A 184 1.89 -14.27 24.45
C ALA A 184 3.10 -14.19 25.41
N ILE A 185 4.31 -14.03 24.88
CA ILE A 185 5.53 -13.85 25.67
C ILE A 185 5.44 -12.55 26.49
N ILE A 186 5.07 -11.42 25.88
CA ILE A 186 4.96 -10.12 26.56
C ILE A 186 3.95 -10.18 27.71
N VAL A 187 2.75 -10.69 27.46
CA VAL A 187 1.70 -10.83 28.48
C VAL A 187 2.17 -11.74 29.63
N SER A 188 2.89 -12.81 29.30
CA SER A 188 3.47 -13.72 30.29
C SER A 188 4.53 -13.05 31.16
N VAL A 189 5.44 -12.28 30.55
CA VAL A 189 6.48 -11.54 31.28
C VAL A 189 5.86 -10.48 32.18
N LEU A 190 4.92 -9.67 31.67
CA LEU A 190 4.24 -8.63 32.45
C LEU A 190 3.47 -9.23 33.63
N TYR A 191 2.75 -10.33 33.42
CA TYR A 191 2.05 -11.03 34.50
C TYR A 191 3.03 -11.56 35.56
N SER A 192 4.14 -12.15 35.14
CA SER A 192 5.17 -12.67 36.06
C SER A 192 5.82 -11.56 36.89
N LYS A 193 6.05 -10.38 36.29
CA LYS A 193 6.63 -9.22 36.96
C LYS A 193 5.65 -8.56 37.93
N GLY A 194 4.38 -8.42 37.54
CA GLY A 194 3.32 -7.95 38.43
C GLY A 194 3.15 -8.85 39.66
N ARG A 195 3.35 -10.17 39.52
CA ARG A 195 3.31 -11.12 40.63
C ARG A 195 4.45 -10.91 41.64
N ARG A 196 5.66 -10.54 41.19
CA ARG A 196 6.82 -10.32 42.07
C ARG A 196 6.73 -9.05 42.90
N ASN A 197 5.99 -8.04 42.43
CA ASN A 197 5.86 -6.76 43.14
C ASN A 197 4.74 -6.75 44.20
N MET A 198 3.91 -7.81 44.26
CA MET A 198 2.77 -7.92 45.20
C MET A 198 3.00 -8.94 46.33
N GLY A 199 4.17 -9.58 46.37
CA GLY A 199 4.60 -10.47 47.46
C GLY A 199 5.82 -9.89 48.12
#